data_AF-A0A938GLV7-F1
#
_entry.id   AF-A0A938GLV7-F1
#
_cell.length_a   1.000
_cell.length_b   1.000
_cell.length_c   1.000
_cell.angle_alpha   90.00
_cell.angle_beta   90.00
_cell.angle_gamma   90.00
#
_symmetry.space_group_name_H-M   'P 1'
#
loop_
_entity.id
_entity.type
_entity.pdbx_description
1 polymer ?
#
loop_
_entity_poly.entity_id
_entity_poly.type
_entity_poly.pdbx_seq_one_letter_code
_entity_poly.pdbx_strand_id
1 'polypeptide(L)'
;MNSSTLKHIVTLTGMLWLFSSALAYPPAPHHMFYGMVRDEYGEPIDMSEATVFIQSTNGIGTTAPVAISTEPGINYRLIVPMESGRSLKVSPIPVTGLPQSAPFQIRVKIRSNSYLPIEMTLPRPLGEPSGNTRLDLTLGVDLDGDGLPDAWEIANGLNPRDPKDGNSDADGDGISNRDEYLSGTFAFDPVDGFRLSIVEVVDKNSRLELFVVRGRNYTLQSSSDLEQWKPLSFRVMTGGNPGPVVNNYQSTEVQNLRVEVPFEVGVETNRFFRAIVQ
;
A
#
# COMPACT_ATOMS: atom_id res chain seq x y z
N MET A 1 -4.34 51.92 73.75
CA MET A 1 -5.67 52.40 73.32
C MET A 1 -6.24 51.40 72.34
N ASN A 2 -7.49 51.03 72.60
CA ASN A 2 -8.21 49.88 72.03
C ASN A 2 -8.57 50.00 70.54
N SER A 3 -8.83 48.80 69.99
CA SER A 3 -9.88 48.47 69.01
C SER A 3 -9.65 48.86 67.55
N SER A 4 -9.27 47.87 66.72
CA SER A 4 -10.18 47.00 65.93
C SER A 4 -10.73 47.70 64.68
N THR A 5 -10.17 47.33 63.53
CA THR A 5 -10.73 47.61 62.20
C THR A 5 -11.06 46.28 61.52
N LEU A 6 -12.35 46.11 61.23
CA LEU A 6 -12.98 44.92 60.65
C LEU A 6 -12.35 44.53 59.30
N LYS A 7 -11.97 43.26 59.16
CA LYS A 7 -11.71 42.64 57.85
C LYS A 7 -13.05 42.26 57.22
N HIS A 8 -13.42 42.93 56.13
CA HIS A 8 -14.58 42.55 55.32
C HIS A 8 -14.20 41.34 54.45
N ILE A 9 -14.85 40.20 54.72
CA ILE A 9 -14.78 39.00 53.90
C ILE A 9 -15.80 39.18 52.77
N VAL A 10 -15.32 39.36 51.55
CA VAL A 10 -16.16 39.36 50.34
C VAL A 10 -16.23 37.92 49.84
N THR A 11 -17.38 37.28 50.03
CA THR A 11 -17.67 35.95 49.50
C THR A 11 -18.05 36.11 48.02
N LEU A 12 -17.13 35.74 47.12
CA LEU A 12 -17.41 35.71 45.68
C LEU A 12 -18.03 34.36 45.31
N THR A 13 -19.35 34.32 45.18
CA THR A 13 -20.10 33.14 44.73
C THR A 13 -19.80 32.91 43.24
N GLY A 14 -18.93 31.95 42.93
CA GLY A 14 -18.63 31.54 41.56
C GLY A 14 -19.80 30.76 40.95
N MET A 15 -20.43 31.33 39.93
CA MET A 15 -21.44 30.66 39.10
C MET A 15 -20.71 29.69 38.15
N LEU A 16 -20.77 28.39 38.47
CA LEU A 16 -20.17 27.33 37.66
C LEU A 16 -20.98 27.20 36.36
N TRP A 17 -20.46 27.73 35.26
CA TRP A 17 -21.00 27.44 33.93
C TRP A 17 -20.82 25.95 33.66
N LEU A 18 -21.92 25.24 33.51
CA LEU A 18 -21.93 23.87 32.98
C LEU A 18 -21.41 23.95 31.54
N PHE A 19 -20.11 23.71 31.36
CA PHE A 19 -19.57 23.42 30.05
C PHE A 19 -20.28 22.17 29.54
N SER A 20 -21.09 22.35 28.50
CA SER A 20 -21.56 21.21 27.70
C SER A 20 -20.32 20.45 27.27
N SER A 21 -20.23 19.18 27.67
CA SER A 21 -19.21 18.26 27.20
C SER A 21 -19.43 18.05 25.70
N ALA A 22 -18.84 18.94 24.89
CA ALA A 22 -18.58 18.64 23.50
C ALA A 22 -17.63 17.44 23.51
N LEU A 23 -18.11 16.28 23.04
CA LEU A 23 -17.26 15.16 22.70
C LEU A 23 -16.44 15.55 21.46
N ALA A 24 -15.42 16.37 21.65
CA ALA A 24 -14.42 16.65 20.64
C ALA A 24 -13.50 15.44 20.54
N TYR A 25 -13.84 14.52 19.65
CA TYR A 25 -12.93 13.45 19.24
C TYR A 25 -11.82 14.09 18.40
N PRO A 26 -10.54 14.09 18.82
CA PRO A 26 -9.50 14.64 17.96
C PRO A 26 -9.34 13.71 16.75
N PRO A 27 -9.51 14.20 15.51
CA PRO A 27 -9.09 13.42 14.34
C PRO A 27 -7.62 13.03 14.51
N ALA A 28 -7.22 11.84 14.06
CA ALA A 28 -5.80 11.50 14.06
C ALA A 28 -5.05 12.55 13.23
N PRO A 29 -3.86 13.00 13.67
CA PRO A 29 -3.09 13.96 12.90
C PRO A 29 -2.85 13.45 11.48
N HIS A 30 -2.90 14.36 10.51
CA HIS A 30 -2.67 14.02 9.10
C HIS A 30 -1.32 13.35 8.88
N HIS A 31 -1.23 12.53 7.83
CA HIS A 31 0.02 12.04 7.28
C HIS A 31 0.38 12.85 6.03
N MET A 32 1.64 13.18 5.81
CA MET A 32 2.10 13.89 4.61
C MET A 32 2.88 12.97 3.69
N PHE A 33 2.40 12.79 2.45
CA PHE A 33 3.23 12.30 1.36
C PHE A 33 3.88 13.46 0.64
N TYR A 34 5.14 13.34 0.25
CA TYR A 34 5.85 14.37 -0.51
C TYR A 34 6.93 13.75 -1.38
N GLY A 35 7.28 14.40 -2.47
CA GLY A 35 8.37 13.93 -3.33
C GLY A 35 8.29 14.53 -4.72
N MET A 36 8.87 13.83 -5.68
CA MET A 36 8.98 14.24 -7.07
C MET A 36 8.09 13.38 -7.98
N VAL A 37 7.21 14.04 -8.73
CA VAL A 37 6.58 13.51 -9.93
C VAL A 37 7.48 13.79 -11.12
N ARG A 38 7.84 12.76 -11.88
CA ARG A 38 8.66 12.85 -13.10
C ARG A 38 8.06 11.99 -14.20
N ASP A 39 8.43 12.24 -15.44
CA ASP A 39 8.10 11.37 -16.56
C ASP A 39 9.00 10.12 -16.61
N GLU A 40 8.78 9.26 -17.60
CA GLU A 40 9.55 8.03 -17.81
C GLU A 40 11.04 8.28 -18.11
N TYR A 41 11.42 9.49 -18.51
CA TYR A 41 12.81 9.89 -18.77
C TYR A 41 13.50 10.47 -17.51
N GLY A 42 12.75 10.59 -16.41
CA GLY A 42 13.22 11.15 -15.16
C GLY A 42 13.18 12.67 -15.09
N GLU A 43 12.56 13.34 -16.08
CA GLU A 43 12.38 14.78 -16.08
C GLU A 43 11.24 15.18 -15.12
N PRO A 44 11.47 16.11 -14.18
CA PRO A 44 10.42 16.55 -13.26
C PRO A 44 9.24 17.16 -14.01
N ILE A 45 8.02 16.72 -13.68
CA ILE A 45 6.80 17.34 -14.19
C ILE A 45 6.65 18.72 -13.53
N ASP A 46 6.57 19.78 -14.33
CA ASP A 46 6.44 21.18 -13.88
C ASP A 46 5.10 21.82 -14.28
N MET A 47 4.13 21.01 -14.72
CA MET A 47 2.86 21.48 -15.25
C MET A 47 1.87 21.84 -14.14
N SER A 48 1.33 23.06 -14.17
CA SER A 48 0.31 23.53 -13.20
C SER A 48 -1.02 22.76 -13.22
N GLU A 49 -1.23 21.92 -14.24
CA GLU A 49 -2.44 21.10 -14.42
C GLU A 49 -2.25 19.65 -13.94
N ALA A 50 -1.07 19.29 -13.44
CA ALA A 50 -0.80 17.97 -12.89
C ALA A 50 -1.25 17.89 -11.42
N THR A 51 -1.93 16.80 -11.05
CA THR A 51 -2.47 16.60 -9.69
C THR A 51 -2.28 15.15 -9.27
N VAL A 52 -1.65 14.94 -8.10
CA VAL A 52 -1.54 13.65 -7.45
C VAL A 52 -2.83 13.35 -6.71
N PHE A 53 -3.41 12.17 -6.93
CA PHE A 53 -4.59 11.63 -6.26
C PHE A 53 -4.17 10.41 -5.45
N ILE A 54 -4.60 10.35 -4.19
CA ILE A 54 -4.57 9.14 -3.38
C ILE A 54 -6.01 8.76 -3.01
N GLN A 55 -6.35 7.49 -3.14
CA GLN A 55 -7.70 6.99 -2.87
C GLN A 55 -7.65 5.64 -2.16
N SER A 56 -8.37 5.49 -1.04
CA SER A 56 -8.63 4.21 -0.39
C SER A 56 -9.50 3.32 -1.28
N THR A 57 -9.40 2.00 -1.07
CA THR A 57 -10.36 1.00 -1.62
C THR A 57 -11.83 1.36 -1.39
N ASN A 58 -12.15 2.17 -0.38
CA ASN A 58 -13.53 2.57 -0.06
C ASN A 58 -13.97 3.85 -0.79
N GLY A 59 -13.18 4.38 -1.72
CA GLY A 59 -13.53 5.55 -2.54
C GLY A 59 -13.16 6.91 -1.93
N ILE A 60 -12.68 6.92 -0.69
CA ILE A 60 -12.26 8.15 0.00
C ILE A 60 -10.86 8.53 -0.44
N GLY A 61 -10.66 9.76 -0.90
CA GLY A 61 -9.38 10.21 -1.41
C GLY A 61 -9.11 11.69 -1.18
N THR A 62 -7.85 12.07 -1.36
CA THR A 62 -7.38 13.46 -1.31
C THR A 62 -6.42 13.70 -2.46
N THR A 63 -6.15 14.97 -2.75
CA THR A 63 -5.42 15.39 -3.93
C THR A 63 -4.42 16.48 -3.60
N ALA A 64 -3.32 16.55 -4.35
CA ALA A 64 -2.36 17.62 -4.26
C ALA A 64 -1.92 18.06 -5.66
N PRO A 65 -1.84 19.38 -5.92
CA PRO A 65 -1.26 19.86 -7.16
C PRO A 65 0.22 19.48 -7.22
N VAL A 66 0.69 19.17 -8.42
CA VAL A 66 2.11 19.15 -8.74
C VAL A 66 2.47 20.58 -9.13
N ALA A 67 3.46 21.15 -8.44
CA ALA A 67 3.90 22.51 -8.64
C ALA A 67 5.41 22.61 -8.42
N ILE A 68 6.03 23.57 -9.09
CA ILE A 68 7.45 23.86 -8.90
C ILE A 68 7.69 24.18 -7.42
N SER A 69 8.51 23.37 -6.75
CA SER A 69 8.98 23.64 -5.40
C SER A 69 10.31 24.38 -5.46
N THR A 70 10.56 25.19 -4.44
CA THR A 70 11.90 25.74 -4.17
C THR A 70 12.84 24.73 -3.50
N GLU A 71 12.32 23.58 -3.08
CA GLU A 71 13.10 22.49 -2.50
C GLU A 71 13.55 21.49 -3.58
N PRO A 72 14.86 21.18 -3.66
CA PRO A 72 15.36 20.20 -4.60
C PRO A 72 14.72 18.82 -4.40
N GLY A 73 14.29 18.19 -5.49
CA GLY A 73 13.74 16.83 -5.42
C GLY A 73 12.29 16.74 -4.97
N ILE A 74 11.56 17.85 -4.89
CA ILE A 74 10.16 17.88 -4.48
C ILE A 74 9.35 18.73 -5.46
N ASN A 75 8.19 18.27 -5.90
CA ASN A 75 7.22 19.07 -6.64
C ASN A 75 5.76 18.79 -6.22
N TYR A 76 5.55 18.01 -5.17
CA TYR A 76 4.21 17.85 -4.59
C TYR A 76 4.27 17.56 -3.08
N ARG A 77 3.18 17.94 -2.38
CA ARG A 77 2.92 17.60 -0.98
C ARG A 77 1.45 17.29 -0.81
N LEU A 78 1.15 16.06 -0.40
CA LEU A 78 -0.18 15.52 -0.24
C LEU A 78 -0.48 15.26 1.23
N ILE A 79 -1.41 16.05 1.77
CA ILE A 79 -1.87 15.92 3.16
C ILE A 79 -3.04 14.96 3.18
N VAL A 80 -2.87 13.88 3.93
CA VAL A 80 -3.82 12.77 4.04
C VAL A 80 -4.43 12.76 5.44
N PRO A 81 -5.75 12.98 5.58
CA PRO A 81 -6.46 12.72 6.82
C PRO A 81 -6.33 11.26 7.24
N MET A 82 -6.00 11.02 8.50
CA MET A 82 -5.79 9.69 9.05
C MET A 82 -6.93 9.32 9.99
N GLU A 83 -7.34 8.05 9.95
CA GLU A 83 -8.25 7.48 10.94
C GLU A 83 -7.45 6.98 12.16
N SER A 84 -7.94 7.25 13.38
CA SER A 84 -7.30 6.82 14.62
C SER A 84 -7.65 5.40 15.06
N GLY A 85 -8.43 4.66 14.26
CA GLY A 85 -8.77 3.24 14.49
C GLY A 85 -9.63 2.94 15.72
N ARG A 86 -10.05 3.95 16.50
CA ARG A 86 -10.89 3.79 17.69
C ARG A 86 -12.36 4.04 17.35
N SER A 87 -12.96 3.14 16.60
CA SER A 87 -14.41 3.20 16.34
C SER A 87 -15.20 2.84 17.60
N LEU A 88 -15.69 3.83 18.36
CA LEU A 88 -16.82 3.61 19.26
C LEU A 88 -18.06 3.38 18.38
N LYS A 89 -18.81 2.30 18.61
CA LYS A 89 -20.02 1.88 17.86
C LYS A 89 -21.17 2.92 17.79
N VAL A 90 -20.97 4.17 18.19
CA VAL A 90 -22.02 5.17 18.44
C VAL A 90 -21.61 6.57 17.94
N SER A 91 -21.15 6.70 16.70
CA SER A 91 -21.11 8.03 16.06
C SER A 91 -21.48 7.97 14.58
N PRO A 92 -22.46 8.78 14.10
CA PRO A 92 -22.90 8.82 12.71
C PRO A 92 -22.04 9.75 11.84
N ILE A 93 -20.83 10.14 12.29
CA ILE A 93 -19.97 11.05 11.53
C ILE A 93 -19.28 10.23 10.42
N PRO A 94 -19.38 10.64 9.14
CA PRO A 94 -18.67 9.95 8.07
C PRO A 94 -17.16 10.00 8.33
N VAL A 95 -16.58 8.82 8.49
CA VAL A 95 -15.13 8.62 8.61
C VAL A 95 -14.51 9.05 7.28
N THR A 96 -13.74 10.14 7.27
CA THR A 96 -13.21 10.77 6.04
C THR A 96 -11.69 10.60 5.88
N GLY A 97 -11.05 9.81 6.74
CA GLY A 97 -9.60 9.56 6.71
C GLY A 97 -9.23 8.18 6.15
N LEU A 98 -7.99 8.03 5.69
CA LEU A 98 -7.42 6.73 5.35
C LEU A 98 -7.20 5.92 6.65
N PRO A 99 -7.65 4.66 6.72
CA PRO A 99 -7.30 3.79 7.83
C PRO A 99 -5.78 3.52 7.85
N GLN A 100 -5.21 3.39 9.05
CA GLN A 100 -3.81 3.00 9.23
C GLN A 100 -3.54 1.67 8.51
N SER A 101 -2.46 1.61 7.71
CA SER A 101 -2.08 0.42 6.93
C SER A 101 -3.13 -0.07 5.92
N ALA A 102 -4.12 0.74 5.54
CA ALA A 102 -5.06 0.36 4.51
C ALA A 102 -4.42 0.41 3.11
N PRO A 103 -4.79 -0.53 2.22
CA PRO A 103 -4.43 -0.41 0.81
C PRO A 103 -5.04 0.86 0.21
N PHE A 104 -4.26 1.54 -0.63
CA PHE A 104 -4.68 2.73 -1.36
C PHE A 104 -4.13 2.67 -2.79
N GLN A 105 -4.74 3.43 -3.69
CA GLN A 105 -4.26 3.66 -5.05
C GLN A 105 -3.72 5.09 -5.14
N ILE A 106 -2.63 5.26 -5.88
CA ILE A 106 -2.12 6.58 -6.26
C ILE A 106 -2.18 6.72 -7.78
N ARG A 107 -2.62 7.88 -8.23
CA ARG A 107 -2.66 8.26 -9.65
C ARG A 107 -2.20 9.69 -9.78
N VAL A 108 -1.63 10.05 -10.92
CA VAL A 108 -1.40 11.44 -11.27
C VAL A 108 -2.26 11.78 -12.47
N LYS A 109 -3.10 12.80 -12.36
CA LYS A 109 -3.84 13.30 -13.52
C LYS A 109 -3.10 14.48 -14.10
N ILE A 110 -2.94 14.49 -15.41
CA ILE A 110 -2.45 15.64 -16.18
C ILE A 110 -3.53 15.92 -17.21
N ARG A 111 -4.18 17.09 -17.10
CA ARG A 111 -5.35 17.44 -17.91
C ARG A 111 -6.47 16.38 -17.77
N SER A 112 -6.84 15.73 -18.87
CA SER A 112 -7.87 14.70 -18.93
C SER A 112 -7.33 13.28 -18.75
N ASN A 113 -6.00 13.12 -18.76
CA ASN A 113 -5.35 11.81 -18.71
C ASN A 113 -5.04 11.42 -17.26
N SER A 114 -5.16 10.13 -16.95
CA SER A 114 -4.86 9.56 -15.64
C SER A 114 -3.68 8.60 -15.79
N TYR A 115 -2.58 8.89 -15.10
CA TYR A 115 -1.35 8.11 -15.12
C TYR A 115 -1.25 7.29 -13.85
N LEU A 116 -0.93 6.00 -14.00
CA LEU A 116 -0.47 5.16 -12.90
C LEU A 116 1.05 5.34 -12.77
N PRO A 117 1.58 5.58 -11.55
CA PRO A 117 3.02 5.63 -11.36
C PRO A 117 3.65 4.26 -11.68
N ILE A 118 4.68 4.27 -12.52
CA ILE A 118 5.47 3.10 -12.91
C ILE A 118 6.37 2.62 -11.79
N GLU A 119 6.92 3.58 -11.05
CA GLU A 119 7.74 3.32 -9.88
C GLU A 119 7.22 4.12 -8.70
N MET A 120 7.18 3.47 -7.54
CA MET A 120 6.89 4.08 -6.25
C MET A 120 7.99 3.69 -5.28
N THR A 121 8.84 4.64 -4.90
CA THR A 121 9.84 4.40 -3.85
C THR A 121 9.26 4.80 -2.49
N LEU A 122 9.13 3.83 -1.57
CA LEU A 122 8.55 4.03 -0.23
C LEU A 122 9.50 3.58 0.89
N PRO A 123 9.85 4.45 1.85
CA PRO A 123 10.58 4.05 3.05
C PRO A 123 9.65 3.84 4.26
N ARG A 124 9.19 2.59 4.50
CA ARG A 124 8.50 2.09 5.73
C ARG A 124 7.20 2.83 6.16
N PRO A 125 6.48 2.33 7.19
CA PRO A 125 5.07 1.97 7.06
C PRO A 125 4.18 3.15 6.70
N LEU A 126 3.35 2.91 5.68
CA LEU A 126 2.35 3.83 5.16
C LEU A 126 1.27 4.11 6.21
N GLY A 127 1.03 5.40 6.48
CA GLY A 127 -0.16 5.81 7.23
C GLY A 127 -0.03 5.76 8.76
N GLU A 128 1.15 6.03 9.32
CA GLU A 128 1.24 6.42 10.73
C GLU A 128 0.67 7.85 10.91
N PRO A 129 -0.25 8.10 11.85
CA PRO A 129 -0.70 9.46 12.15
C PRO A 129 0.47 10.38 12.49
N SER A 130 0.42 11.64 12.02
CA SER A 130 1.51 12.63 12.19
C SER A 130 2.83 12.31 11.46
N GLY A 131 2.86 11.28 10.61
CA GLY A 131 4.05 10.90 9.85
C GLY A 131 4.23 11.67 8.54
N ASN A 132 5.49 11.71 8.06
CA ASN A 132 5.84 12.20 6.73
C ASN A 132 6.54 11.09 5.94
N THR A 133 6.04 10.75 4.76
CA THR A 133 6.62 9.72 3.88
C THR A 133 7.06 10.36 2.58
N ARG A 134 8.34 10.16 2.22
CA ARG A 134 8.81 10.49 0.89
C ARG A 134 8.29 9.45 -0.10
N LEU A 135 7.68 9.91 -1.18
CA LEU A 135 7.16 9.10 -2.26
C LEU A 135 7.51 9.80 -3.58
N ASP A 136 8.42 9.21 -4.34
CA ASP A 136 8.74 9.69 -5.68
C ASP A 136 7.93 8.85 -6.69
N LEU A 137 7.33 9.54 -7.68
CA LEU A 137 6.40 8.98 -8.66
C LEU A 137 6.99 9.17 -10.06
N THR A 138 7.34 8.07 -10.72
CA THR A 138 7.67 8.07 -12.16
C THR A 138 6.40 7.78 -12.93
N LEU A 139 5.94 8.68 -13.80
CA LEU A 139 4.78 8.45 -14.66
C LEU A 139 5.23 7.78 -15.95
N GLY A 140 4.39 6.93 -16.51
CA GLY A 140 4.44 6.71 -17.95
C GLY A 140 3.06 6.58 -18.52
N VAL A 141 3.00 6.94 -19.80
CA VAL A 141 1.81 6.81 -20.63
C VAL A 141 1.41 5.35 -20.70
N ASP A 142 0.12 5.07 -20.63
CA ASP A 142 -0.52 3.77 -20.90
C ASP A 142 -1.65 4.09 -21.89
N LEU A 143 -1.32 4.03 -23.19
CA LEU A 143 -2.14 4.57 -24.27
C LEU A 143 -3.38 3.72 -24.56
N ASP A 144 -3.31 2.40 -24.34
CA ASP A 144 -4.39 1.46 -24.59
C ASP A 144 -5.10 0.96 -23.33
N GLY A 145 -4.57 1.27 -22.15
CA GLY A 145 -5.20 1.07 -20.86
C GLY A 145 -5.10 -0.36 -20.34
N ASP A 146 -4.09 -1.11 -20.75
CA ASP A 146 -3.90 -2.51 -20.35
C ASP A 146 -3.14 -2.69 -19.03
N GLY A 147 -2.64 -1.58 -18.46
CA GLY A 147 -1.88 -1.52 -17.21
C GLY A 147 -0.37 -1.60 -17.39
N LEU A 148 0.14 -1.64 -18.63
CA LEU A 148 1.54 -1.51 -18.97
C LEU A 148 1.83 -0.08 -19.45
N PRO A 149 3.02 0.47 -19.14
CA PRO A 149 3.40 1.74 -19.73
C PRO A 149 3.98 1.60 -21.14
N ASP A 150 3.63 2.50 -22.05
CA ASP A 150 4.09 2.56 -23.44
C ASP A 150 5.61 2.40 -23.56
N ALA A 151 6.37 3.08 -22.69
CA ALA A 151 7.83 3.03 -22.68
C ALA A 151 8.36 1.64 -22.30
N TRP A 152 7.68 0.98 -21.35
CA TRP A 152 7.99 -0.39 -20.96
C TRP A 152 7.63 -1.34 -22.10
N GLU A 153 6.47 -1.20 -22.71
CA GLU A 153 6.04 -2.00 -23.87
C GLU A 153 7.03 -1.89 -25.03
N ILE A 154 7.43 -0.67 -25.41
CA ILE A 154 8.42 -0.42 -26.48
C ILE A 154 9.77 -1.05 -26.13
N ALA A 155 10.24 -0.87 -24.90
CA ALA A 155 11.52 -1.43 -24.45
C ALA A 155 11.54 -2.97 -24.50
N ASN A 156 10.35 -3.57 -24.41
CA ASN A 156 10.13 -5.00 -24.36
C ASN A 156 9.57 -5.59 -25.67
N GLY A 157 9.44 -4.78 -26.72
CA GLY A 157 8.98 -5.23 -28.05
C GLY A 157 7.47 -5.50 -28.16
N LEU A 158 6.67 -5.00 -27.21
CA LEU A 158 5.21 -4.98 -27.24
C LEU A 158 4.70 -3.75 -28.01
N ASN A 159 3.39 -3.68 -28.25
CA ASN A 159 2.74 -2.62 -28.99
C ASN A 159 1.89 -1.76 -28.04
N PRO A 160 2.27 -0.47 -27.80
CA PRO A 160 1.53 0.48 -26.96
C PRO A 160 0.12 0.85 -27.39
N ARG A 161 -0.44 0.13 -28.36
CA ARG A 161 -1.80 0.31 -28.89
C ARG A 161 -2.58 -1.00 -28.92
N ASP A 162 -2.00 -2.11 -28.45
CA ASP A 162 -2.70 -3.38 -28.34
C ASP A 162 -3.03 -3.70 -26.87
N PRO A 163 -4.27 -3.42 -26.41
CA PRO A 163 -4.64 -3.60 -25.01
C PRO A 163 -4.66 -5.07 -24.54
N LYS A 164 -4.32 -6.00 -25.45
CA LYS A 164 -4.16 -7.41 -25.12
C LYS A 164 -2.77 -7.71 -24.57
N ASP A 165 -1.78 -6.86 -24.79
CA ASP A 165 -0.40 -7.12 -24.42
C ASP A 165 -0.29 -7.28 -22.90
N GLY A 166 -1.01 -6.50 -22.11
CA GLY A 166 -1.03 -6.60 -20.65
C GLY A 166 -1.61 -7.91 -20.11
N ASN A 167 -2.49 -8.59 -20.85
CA ASN A 167 -3.02 -9.92 -20.48
C ASN A 167 -2.33 -11.07 -21.22
N SER A 168 -1.43 -10.75 -22.15
CA SER A 168 -0.64 -11.76 -22.86
C SER A 168 0.49 -12.25 -21.96
N ASP A 169 1.04 -13.39 -22.34
CA ASP A 169 2.11 -14.10 -21.65
C ASP A 169 3.22 -14.27 -22.70
N ALA A 170 4.15 -13.31 -22.74
CA ALA A 170 5.08 -13.19 -23.86
C ALA A 170 6.19 -14.26 -23.83
N ASP A 171 6.52 -14.82 -22.67
CA ASP A 171 7.50 -15.89 -22.53
C ASP A 171 6.88 -17.29 -22.29
N GLY A 172 5.57 -17.37 -22.04
CA GLY A 172 4.82 -18.61 -21.95
C GLY A 172 4.91 -19.30 -20.59
N ASP A 173 5.25 -18.57 -19.53
CA ASP A 173 5.42 -19.12 -18.18
C ASP A 173 4.12 -19.22 -17.38
N GLY A 174 3.03 -18.66 -17.92
CA GLY A 174 1.68 -18.64 -17.34
C GLY A 174 1.34 -17.40 -16.51
N ILE A 175 2.20 -16.37 -16.52
CA ILE A 175 1.99 -15.08 -15.88
C ILE A 175 1.74 -14.03 -16.97
N SER A 176 0.86 -13.06 -16.70
CA SER A 176 0.61 -11.99 -17.67
C SER A 176 1.69 -10.92 -17.60
N ASN A 177 2.04 -10.31 -18.74
CA ASN A 177 3.03 -9.24 -18.84
C ASN A 177 2.78 -8.12 -17.81
N ARG A 178 1.51 -7.75 -17.55
CA ARG A 178 1.14 -6.78 -16.52
C ARG A 178 1.45 -7.26 -15.11
N ASP A 179 1.14 -8.51 -14.77
CA ASP A 179 1.40 -9.03 -13.43
C ASP A 179 2.91 -9.15 -13.17
N GLU A 180 3.68 -9.45 -14.21
CA GLU A 180 5.14 -9.44 -14.17
C GLU A 180 5.71 -8.04 -13.98
N TYR A 181 5.22 -7.08 -14.77
CA TYR A 181 5.53 -5.67 -14.60
C TYR A 181 5.22 -5.17 -13.17
N LEU A 182 4.06 -5.52 -12.62
CA LEU A 182 3.67 -5.15 -11.25
C LEU A 182 4.54 -5.84 -10.19
N SER A 183 4.97 -7.08 -10.44
CA SER A 183 5.81 -7.83 -9.52
C SER A 183 7.29 -7.49 -9.61
N GLY A 184 7.72 -6.86 -10.71
CA GLY A 184 9.12 -6.56 -11.01
C GLY A 184 9.90 -7.79 -11.46
N THR A 185 9.23 -8.79 -12.03
CA THR A 185 9.86 -9.90 -12.78
C THR A 185 10.02 -9.50 -14.25
N PHE A 186 10.78 -10.27 -15.02
CA PHE A 186 11.04 -9.97 -16.42
C PHE A 186 10.07 -10.73 -17.33
N ALA A 187 9.17 -10.00 -17.98
CA ALA A 187 8.11 -10.56 -18.81
C ALA A 187 8.51 -11.29 -20.11
N PHE A 188 9.81 -11.49 -20.29
CA PHE A 188 10.41 -12.12 -21.47
C PHE A 188 11.47 -13.15 -21.07
N ASP A 189 11.60 -13.45 -19.77
CA ASP A 189 12.50 -14.46 -19.27
C ASP A 189 11.68 -15.58 -18.58
N PRO A 190 11.43 -16.71 -19.28
CA PRO A 190 10.61 -17.79 -18.75
C PRO A 190 11.25 -18.50 -17.54
N VAL A 191 12.47 -18.12 -17.17
CA VAL A 191 13.18 -18.61 -15.98
C VAL A 191 12.89 -17.73 -14.75
N ASP A 192 12.52 -16.46 -14.93
CA ASP A 192 12.34 -15.46 -13.86
C ASP A 192 10.88 -15.27 -13.40
N GLY A 193 9.99 -16.10 -13.95
CA GLY A 193 8.58 -16.19 -13.55
C GLY A 193 8.37 -16.31 -12.05
N PHE A 194 7.40 -15.56 -11.52
CA PHE A 194 6.95 -15.69 -10.13
C PHE A 194 6.32 -17.07 -9.88
N ARG A 195 7.17 -18.04 -9.56
CA ARG A 195 6.77 -19.43 -9.38
C ARG A 195 6.65 -19.79 -7.91
N LEU A 196 5.47 -20.27 -7.52
CA LEU A 196 5.25 -20.92 -6.24
C LEU A 196 5.33 -22.45 -6.43
N SER A 197 6.34 -23.07 -5.85
CA SER A 197 6.55 -24.52 -5.95
C SER A 197 6.36 -25.20 -4.60
N ILE A 198 5.63 -26.32 -4.56
CA ILE A 198 5.65 -27.21 -3.41
C ILE A 198 6.95 -28.02 -3.48
N VAL A 199 7.87 -27.80 -2.54
CA VAL A 199 9.17 -28.49 -2.49
C VAL A 199 9.01 -29.86 -1.84
N GLU A 200 8.29 -29.93 -0.72
CA GLU A 200 8.09 -31.16 0.03
C GLU A 200 6.89 -31.05 0.96
N VAL A 201 6.41 -32.20 1.44
CA VAL A 201 5.39 -32.28 2.49
C VAL A 201 6.00 -33.04 3.67
N VAL A 202 6.20 -32.35 4.80
CA VAL A 202 6.80 -32.90 6.02
C VAL A 202 5.77 -32.87 7.13
N ASP A 203 5.45 -34.02 7.73
CA ASP A 203 4.45 -34.14 8.79
C ASP A 203 3.10 -33.49 8.44
N LYS A 204 2.68 -33.63 7.17
CA LYS A 204 1.49 -33.01 6.54
C LYS A 204 1.57 -31.50 6.30
N ASN A 205 2.63 -30.83 6.77
CA ASN A 205 2.88 -29.43 6.44
C ASN A 205 3.47 -29.33 5.03
N SER A 206 2.98 -28.39 4.23
CA SER A 206 3.50 -28.17 2.87
C SER A 206 4.61 -27.13 2.92
N ARG A 207 5.81 -27.49 2.47
CA ARG A 207 6.91 -26.53 2.28
C ARG A 207 6.87 -26.02 0.86
N LEU A 208 6.73 -24.70 0.76
CA LEU A 208 6.67 -23.98 -0.51
C LEU A 208 7.97 -23.19 -0.70
N GLU A 209 8.35 -22.99 -1.95
CA GLU A 209 9.45 -22.12 -2.34
C GLU A 209 8.94 -21.14 -3.40
N LEU A 210 9.33 -19.87 -3.24
CA LEU A 210 9.03 -18.78 -4.14
C LEU A 210 10.22 -17.84 -4.23
N PHE A 211 10.45 -17.25 -5.40
CA PHE A 211 11.42 -16.17 -5.56
C PHE A 211 10.83 -14.87 -5.00
N VAL A 212 11.60 -14.16 -4.18
CA VAL A 212 11.19 -12.89 -3.56
C VAL A 212 12.16 -11.77 -3.89
N VAL A 213 11.61 -10.58 -4.10
CA VAL A 213 12.31 -9.37 -4.49
C VAL A 213 12.27 -8.37 -3.33
N ARG A 214 13.41 -7.73 -3.07
CA ARG A 214 13.57 -6.74 -1.99
C ARG A 214 12.51 -5.64 -2.08
N GLY A 215 11.87 -5.34 -0.95
CA GLY A 215 10.90 -4.26 -0.81
C GLY A 215 9.45 -4.69 -1.02
N ARG A 216 9.21 -5.84 -1.68
CA ARG A 216 7.87 -6.38 -1.94
C ARG A 216 7.29 -7.11 -0.73
N ASN A 217 5.97 -7.08 -0.61
CA ASN A 217 5.23 -7.82 0.42
C ASN A 217 4.49 -9.01 -0.20
N TYR A 218 4.64 -10.17 0.41
CA TYR A 218 4.10 -11.44 -0.07
C TYR A 218 3.03 -11.95 0.91
N THR A 219 1.87 -12.32 0.39
CA THR A 219 0.83 -13.04 1.14
C THR A 219 0.50 -14.35 0.44
N LEU A 220 0.01 -15.34 1.18
CA LEU A 220 -0.42 -16.61 0.61
C LEU A 220 -1.94 -16.76 0.72
N GLN A 221 -2.49 -17.49 -0.25
CA GLN A 221 -3.86 -17.95 -0.20
C GLN A 221 -3.93 -19.43 -0.53
N SER A 222 -4.95 -20.09 0.01
CA SER A 222 -5.29 -21.46 -0.34
C SER A 222 -6.71 -21.59 -0.86
N SER A 223 -6.90 -22.56 -1.73
CA SER A 223 -8.20 -22.97 -2.25
C SER A 223 -8.29 -24.50 -2.26
N SER A 224 -9.50 -25.06 -2.19
CA SER A 224 -9.73 -26.49 -2.41
C SER A 224 -10.41 -26.80 -3.75
N ASP A 225 -10.89 -25.77 -4.45
CA ASP A 225 -11.68 -25.87 -5.69
C ASP A 225 -11.12 -25.03 -6.85
N LEU A 226 -10.01 -24.30 -6.64
CA LEU A 226 -9.42 -23.28 -7.53
C LEU A 226 -10.30 -22.05 -7.79
N GLU A 227 -11.48 -21.97 -7.19
CA GLU A 227 -12.44 -20.87 -7.37
C GLU A 227 -12.45 -19.96 -6.14
N GLN A 228 -12.62 -20.53 -4.95
CA GLN A 228 -12.68 -19.80 -3.69
C GLN A 228 -11.31 -19.78 -3.02
N TRP A 229 -10.73 -18.59 -2.88
CA TRP A 229 -9.42 -18.38 -2.29
C TRP A 229 -9.52 -17.72 -0.92
N LYS A 230 -8.85 -18.29 0.09
CA LYS A 230 -8.83 -17.79 1.47
C LYS A 230 -7.41 -17.41 1.87
N PRO A 231 -7.23 -16.32 2.66
CA PRO A 231 -5.93 -15.99 3.25
C PRO A 231 -5.33 -17.18 3.99
N LEU A 232 -4.02 -17.35 3.85
CA LEU A 232 -3.29 -18.47 4.41
C LEU A 232 -2.09 -17.97 5.22
N SER A 233 -2.04 -18.35 6.49
CA SER A 233 -0.88 -18.11 7.35
C SER A 233 0.21 -19.14 7.08
N PHE A 234 1.47 -18.73 7.21
CA PHE A 234 2.64 -19.57 6.95
C PHE A 234 3.79 -19.23 7.89
N ARG A 235 4.83 -20.05 7.91
CA ARG A 235 6.06 -19.81 8.66
C ARG A 235 7.21 -19.60 7.69
N VAL A 236 8.01 -18.56 7.90
CA VAL A 236 9.25 -18.37 7.13
C VAL A 236 10.30 -19.35 7.62
N MET A 237 10.97 -20.03 6.69
CA MET A 237 12.01 -21.00 7.02
C MET A 237 13.37 -20.30 7.05
N THR A 238 14.08 -20.38 8.17
CA THR A 238 15.45 -19.84 8.32
C THR A 238 16.39 -20.96 8.72
N GLY A 239 17.41 -21.22 7.89
CA GLY A 239 18.35 -22.32 8.13
C GLY A 239 17.67 -23.70 8.26
N GLY A 240 16.55 -23.90 7.55
CA GLY A 240 15.78 -25.14 7.59
C GLY A 240 14.81 -25.29 8.76
N ASN A 241 14.73 -24.31 9.66
CA ASN A 241 13.81 -24.32 10.80
C ASN A 241 12.62 -23.37 10.58
N PRO A 242 11.40 -23.76 10.98
CA PRO A 242 10.23 -22.91 10.86
C PRO A 242 10.25 -21.79 11.92
N GLY A 243 10.08 -20.55 11.47
CA GLY A 243 9.90 -19.37 12.31
C GLY A 243 8.47 -19.23 12.86
N PRO A 244 8.11 -18.04 13.38
CA PRO A 244 6.74 -17.76 13.84
C PRO A 244 5.74 -17.79 12.66
N VAL A 245 4.48 -18.06 12.98
CA VAL A 245 3.39 -17.98 12.01
C VAL A 245 3.10 -16.51 11.69
N VAL A 246 3.08 -16.19 10.40
CA VAL A 246 2.86 -14.86 9.85
C VAL A 246 1.77 -14.91 8.77
N ASN A 247 1.16 -13.75 8.49
CA ASN A 247 0.16 -13.60 7.43
C ASN A 247 0.73 -12.92 6.17
N ASN A 248 1.90 -12.31 6.30
CA ASN A 248 2.62 -11.66 5.23
C ASN A 248 4.14 -11.78 5.46
N TYR A 249 4.90 -11.52 4.41
CA TYR A 249 6.35 -11.45 4.47
C TYR A 249 6.84 -10.31 3.59
N GLN A 250 7.52 -9.33 4.18
CA GLN A 250 8.20 -8.28 3.42
C GLN A 250 9.65 -8.68 3.18
N SER A 251 10.05 -8.81 1.92
CA SER A 251 11.42 -9.21 1.61
C SER A 251 12.40 -8.06 1.80
N THR A 252 13.54 -8.36 2.42
CA THR A 252 14.66 -7.42 2.56
C THR A 252 15.76 -7.64 1.52
N GLU A 253 15.71 -8.76 0.79
CA GLU A 253 16.74 -9.21 -0.15
C GLU A 253 16.09 -9.82 -1.41
N VAL A 254 16.89 -10.15 -2.42
CA VAL A 254 16.46 -10.88 -3.62
C VAL A 254 16.94 -12.32 -3.49
N GLN A 255 16.03 -13.28 -3.30
CA GLN A 255 16.39 -14.68 -3.03
C GLN A 255 15.20 -15.64 -3.21
N ASN A 256 15.47 -16.95 -3.22
CA ASN A 256 14.43 -17.96 -3.00
C ASN A 256 14.04 -18.02 -1.52
N LEU A 257 12.79 -17.72 -1.22
CA LEU A 257 12.19 -17.85 0.09
C LEU A 257 11.56 -19.22 0.24
N ARG A 258 11.91 -19.94 1.31
CA ARG A 258 11.16 -21.12 1.75
C ARG A 258 10.19 -20.76 2.85
N VAL A 259 8.98 -21.28 2.72
CA VAL A 259 7.92 -21.13 3.72
C VAL A 259 7.29 -22.48 4.03
N GLU A 260 6.82 -22.66 5.25
CA GLU A 260 6.07 -23.83 5.67
C GLU A 260 4.63 -23.42 5.94
N VAL A 261 3.70 -24.08 5.26
CA VAL A 261 2.27 -23.96 5.50
C VAL A 261 1.86 -25.07 6.47
N PRO A 262 1.39 -24.73 7.68
CA PRO A 262 0.91 -25.73 8.63
C PRO A 262 -0.29 -26.52 8.07
N PHE A 263 -0.36 -27.78 8.45
CA PHE A 263 -1.57 -28.58 8.29
C PHE A 263 -2.64 -28.12 9.27
N GLU A 264 -3.85 -27.88 8.78
CA GLU A 264 -5.00 -27.56 9.62
C GLU A 264 -5.98 -28.73 9.65
N VAL A 265 -6.37 -29.13 10.86
CA VAL A 265 -7.29 -30.26 11.06
C VAL A 265 -8.69 -29.87 10.61
N GLY A 266 -9.28 -30.66 9.70
CA GLY A 266 -10.64 -30.42 9.17
C GLY A 266 -10.69 -29.61 7.87
N VAL A 267 -9.53 -29.24 7.32
CA VAL A 267 -9.42 -28.65 5.97
C VAL A 267 -9.27 -29.76 4.93
N GLU A 268 -9.88 -29.59 3.76
CA GLU A 268 -9.83 -30.57 2.67
C GLU A 268 -8.39 -30.95 2.28
N THR A 269 -8.19 -32.19 1.84
CA THR A 269 -6.87 -32.73 1.50
C THR A 269 -6.30 -32.13 0.22
N ASN A 270 -7.16 -31.69 -0.69
CA ASN A 270 -6.76 -30.98 -1.90
C ASN A 270 -6.57 -29.50 -1.54
N ARG A 271 -5.30 -29.08 -1.45
CA ARG A 271 -4.93 -27.70 -1.18
C ARG A 271 -4.14 -27.17 -2.36
N PHE A 272 -4.74 -26.21 -3.05
CA PHE A 272 -4.04 -25.37 -4.01
C PHE A 272 -3.52 -24.14 -3.29
N PHE A 273 -2.35 -23.66 -3.70
CA PHE A 273 -1.72 -22.49 -3.13
C PHE A 273 -1.49 -21.47 -4.22
N ARG A 274 -1.65 -20.20 -3.88
CA ARG A 274 -1.16 -19.08 -4.68
C ARG A 274 -0.51 -18.06 -3.77
N ALA A 275 0.47 -17.36 -4.31
CA ALA A 275 1.09 -16.23 -3.64
C ALA A 275 0.64 -14.93 -4.30
N ILE A 276 0.53 -13.88 -3.51
CA ILE A 276 0.14 -12.54 -3.95
C ILE A 276 1.25 -11.57 -3.56
N VAL A 277 1.73 -10.83 -4.55
CA VAL A 277 2.67 -9.72 -4.40
C VAL A 277 1.92 -8.40 -4.23
N GLN A 278 2.45 -7.55 -3.36
CA GLN A 278 2.00 -6.17 -3.11
C GLN A 278 3.19 -5.23 -3.05
#